data_AF-A0A534IYG4-F1
#
_entry.id   AF-A0A534IYG4-F1
#
_cell.length_a   1.000
_cell.length_b   1.000
_cell.length_c   1.000
_cell.angle_alpha   90.00
_cell.angle_beta   90.00
_cell.angle_gamma   90.00
#
_symmetry.space_group_name_H-M   'P 1'
#
loop_
_entity.id
_entity.type
_entity.pdbx_description
1 polymer ?
#
loop_
_entity_poly.entity_id
_entity_poly.type
_entity_poly.pdbx_seq_one_letter_code
_entity_poly.pdbx_strand_id
1 'polypeptide(L)'
;MAVRGNPMLYINSFNVRHGMQKEFQAWAKKNDDLFRKLAPPGWTYRGTHAYVWGFGRYSAAMMWEINKYGDLDAARAHTDPNYNRLMEDLDDFTSEVPGESVLLREISDTRITEKSTVSEARSRRTR
;
A
#
# COMPACT_ATOMS: atom_id res chain seq x y z
N MET A 1 -2.05 28.60 5.83
CA MET A 1 -2.02 27.35 5.03
C MET A 1 -1.99 26.19 6.00
N ALA A 2 -2.98 25.30 6.00
CA ALA A 2 -2.94 24.10 6.82
C ALA A 2 -1.82 23.20 6.27
N VAL A 3 -0.90 22.76 7.13
CA VAL A 3 0.10 21.75 6.76
C VAL A 3 -0.69 20.49 6.39
N ARG A 4 -0.78 20.17 5.09
CA ARG A 4 -1.22 18.84 4.68
C ARG A 4 -0.14 17.89 5.20
N GLY A 5 -0.51 16.94 6.06
CA GLY A 5 0.40 15.87 6.46
C GLY A 5 0.92 15.12 5.24
N ASN A 6 2.11 14.55 5.35
CA ASN A 6 2.72 13.79 4.26
C ASN A 6 1.84 12.57 3.92
N PRO A 7 1.73 12.19 2.64
CA PRO A 7 0.94 11.03 2.26
C PRO A 7 1.51 9.76 2.92
N MET A 8 0.62 8.82 3.25
CA MET A 8 1.00 7.51 3.75
C MET A 8 1.35 6.59 2.57
N LEU A 9 2.40 5.79 2.72
CA LEU A 9 2.81 4.80 1.73
C LEU A 9 2.09 3.48 2.01
N TYR A 10 1.23 3.07 1.09
CA TYR A 10 0.59 1.76 1.08
C TYR A 10 1.36 0.82 0.15
N ILE A 11 1.80 -0.31 0.68
CA ILE A 11 2.54 -1.33 -0.06
C ILE A 11 1.72 -2.61 -0.01
N ASN A 12 1.37 -3.14 -1.19
CA ASN A 12 0.75 -4.44 -1.34
C ASN A 12 1.75 -5.39 -2.00
N SER A 13 2.32 -6.28 -1.21
CA SER A 13 3.30 -7.29 -1.63
C SER A 13 2.61 -8.62 -1.88
N PHE A 14 3.02 -9.34 -2.93
CA PHE A 14 2.41 -10.61 -3.34
C PHE A 14 3.42 -11.54 -4.01
N ASN A 15 3.04 -12.81 -4.10
CA ASN A 15 3.80 -13.83 -4.80
C ASN A 15 3.27 -14.01 -6.22
N VAL A 16 4.17 -14.05 -7.18
CA VAL A 16 3.83 -14.38 -8.57
C VAL A 16 3.78 -15.90 -8.69
N ARG A 17 2.78 -16.43 -9.42
CA ARG A 17 2.65 -17.87 -9.71
C ARG A 17 3.96 -18.41 -10.31
N HIS A 18 4.28 -19.64 -9.95
CA HIS A 18 5.50 -20.29 -10.42
C HIS A 18 5.53 -20.35 -11.96
N GLY A 19 6.61 -19.84 -12.57
CA GLY A 19 6.80 -19.84 -14.02
C GLY A 19 6.23 -18.62 -14.75
N MET A 20 5.51 -17.72 -14.07
CA MET A 20 4.82 -16.57 -14.69
C MET A 20 5.61 -15.25 -14.59
N GLN A 21 6.86 -15.28 -14.11
CA GLN A 21 7.60 -14.05 -13.78
C GLN A 21 7.88 -13.18 -15.01
N LYS A 22 8.15 -13.78 -16.17
CA LYS A 22 8.45 -13.02 -17.41
C LYS A 22 7.19 -12.39 -17.99
N GLU A 23 6.11 -13.13 -17.99
CA GLU A 23 4.78 -12.72 -18.45
C GLU A 23 4.26 -11.59 -17.57
N PHE A 24 4.39 -11.74 -16.24
CA PHE A 24 4.05 -10.70 -15.28
C PHE A 24 4.88 -9.43 -15.50
N GLN A 25 6.19 -9.54 -15.71
CA GLN A 25 7.05 -8.39 -15.99
C GLN A 25 6.61 -7.66 -17.27
N ALA A 26 6.33 -8.40 -18.34
CA ALA A 26 5.87 -7.82 -19.60
C ALA A 26 4.50 -7.14 -19.45
N TRP A 27 3.59 -7.77 -18.71
CA TRP A 27 2.27 -7.24 -18.40
C TRP A 27 2.37 -5.95 -17.56
N ALA A 28 3.18 -5.93 -16.49
CA ALA A 28 3.36 -4.75 -15.65
C ALA A 28 3.92 -3.57 -16.45
N LYS A 29 4.95 -3.82 -17.29
CA LYS A 29 5.53 -2.79 -18.16
C LYS A 29 4.50 -2.15 -19.11
N LYS A 30 3.49 -2.91 -19.55
CA LYS A 30 2.43 -2.43 -20.44
C LYS A 30 1.34 -1.65 -19.69
N ASN A 31 1.09 -1.98 -18.43
CA ASN A 31 -0.12 -1.56 -17.71
C ASN A 31 0.12 -0.57 -16.55
N ASP A 32 1.35 -0.39 -16.07
CA ASP A 32 1.66 0.52 -14.95
C ASP A 32 1.14 1.96 -15.21
N ASP A 33 1.18 2.45 -16.45
CA ASP A 33 0.63 3.77 -16.79
C ASP A 33 -0.89 3.83 -16.74
N LEU A 34 -1.59 2.71 -16.97
CA LEU A 34 -3.04 2.64 -16.80
C LEU A 34 -3.41 2.67 -15.32
N PHE A 35 -2.66 1.98 -14.45
CA PHE A 35 -2.85 2.09 -12.99
C PHE A 35 -2.71 3.53 -12.50
N ARG A 36 -1.77 4.33 -13.04
CA ARG A 36 -1.67 5.76 -12.70
C ARG A 36 -2.92 6.55 -13.10
N LYS A 37 -3.46 6.30 -14.30
CA LYS A 37 -4.58 7.05 -14.87
C LYS A 37 -5.92 6.69 -14.23
N LEU A 38 -6.07 5.42 -13.89
CA LEU A 38 -7.32 4.83 -13.38
C LEU A 38 -7.29 4.69 -11.84
N ALA A 39 -6.30 5.26 -11.17
CA ALA A 39 -6.17 5.15 -9.72
C ALA A 39 -7.45 5.66 -9.01
N PRO A 40 -7.88 5.01 -7.92
CA PRO A 40 -8.99 5.49 -7.12
C PRO A 40 -8.77 6.93 -6.61
N PRO A 41 -9.84 7.70 -6.37
CA PRO A 41 -9.71 9.04 -5.79
C PRO A 41 -8.92 9.02 -4.48
N GLY A 42 -7.93 9.92 -4.38
CA GLY A 42 -7.05 10.01 -3.20
C GLY A 42 -5.88 9.03 -3.19
N TRP A 43 -5.80 8.11 -4.15
CA TRP A 43 -4.67 7.20 -4.34
C TRP A 43 -3.76 7.70 -5.45
N THR A 44 -2.45 7.58 -5.24
CA THR A 44 -1.43 7.85 -6.26
C THR A 44 -0.58 6.61 -6.44
N TYR A 45 -0.64 6.03 -7.63
CA TYR A 45 0.16 4.85 -7.96
C TYR A 45 1.65 5.19 -8.12
N ARG A 46 2.52 4.47 -7.43
CA ARG A 46 3.98 4.65 -7.45
C ARG A 46 4.73 3.60 -8.26
N GLY A 47 4.08 2.49 -8.62
CA GLY A 47 4.63 1.49 -9.54
C GLY A 47 4.62 0.07 -8.99
N THR A 48 4.86 -0.89 -9.88
CA THR A 48 5.08 -2.31 -9.58
C THR A 48 6.57 -2.59 -9.45
N HIS A 49 6.99 -3.18 -8.34
CA HIS A 49 8.41 -3.41 -8.02
C HIS A 49 8.65 -4.89 -7.75
N ALA A 50 9.76 -5.42 -8.26
CA ALA A 50 10.23 -6.76 -7.91
C ALA A 50 11.14 -6.68 -6.68
N TYR A 51 11.04 -7.68 -5.82
CA TYR A 51 12.04 -7.94 -4.79
C TYR A 51 13.24 -8.63 -5.45
N VAL A 52 14.41 -7.98 -5.43
CA VAL A 52 15.60 -8.43 -6.18
C VAL A 52 16.69 -8.90 -5.23
N TRP A 53 17.64 -9.69 -5.74
CA TRP A 53 18.81 -10.16 -4.99
C TRP A 53 18.49 -10.99 -3.72
N GLY A 54 17.31 -11.61 -3.67
CA GLY A 54 16.85 -12.36 -2.49
C GLY A 54 16.45 -11.49 -1.31
N PHE A 55 16.37 -10.16 -1.48
CA PHE A 55 15.85 -9.26 -0.47
C PHE A 55 14.33 -9.18 -0.55
N GLY A 56 13.66 -9.45 0.57
CA GLY A 56 12.20 -9.44 0.66
C GLY A 56 11.62 -10.85 0.72
N ARG A 57 10.39 -10.94 1.23
CA ARG A 57 9.68 -12.20 1.46
C ARG A 57 8.78 -12.62 0.29
N TYR A 58 8.58 -11.73 -0.67
CA TYR A 58 7.59 -11.84 -1.74
C TYR A 58 8.24 -11.68 -3.12
N SER A 59 7.49 -11.95 -4.18
CA SER A 59 7.98 -11.79 -5.55
C SER A 59 7.96 -10.34 -6.01
N ALA A 60 6.86 -9.63 -5.74
CA ALA A 60 6.65 -8.26 -6.16
C ALA A 60 5.83 -7.46 -5.15
N ALA A 61 5.78 -6.15 -5.33
CA ALA A 61 4.92 -5.24 -4.60
C ALA A 61 4.40 -4.10 -5.49
N MET A 62 3.12 -3.78 -5.34
CA MET A 62 2.54 -2.53 -5.84
C MET A 62 2.56 -1.48 -4.75
N MET A 63 3.11 -0.31 -5.08
CA MET A 63 3.26 0.80 -4.15
C MET A 63 2.30 1.93 -4.51
N TRP A 64 1.71 2.53 -3.49
CA TRP A 64 0.72 3.58 -3.59
C TRP A 64 0.91 4.62 -2.51
N GLU A 65 0.56 5.85 -2.79
CA GLU A 65 0.37 6.87 -1.76
C GLU A 65 -1.11 7.12 -1.53
N ILE A 66 -1.49 7.25 -0.25
CA ILE A 66 -2.83 7.63 0.18
C ILE A 66 -2.76 8.84 1.11
N ASN A 67 -3.69 9.77 1.00
CA ASN A 67 -3.61 11.03 1.75
C ASN A 67 -4.26 10.90 3.15
N LYS A 68 -5.34 10.14 3.24
CA LYS A 68 -6.14 9.95 4.45
C LYS A 68 -6.77 8.57 4.49
N TYR A 69 -7.15 8.10 5.68
CA TYR A 69 -7.78 6.78 5.83
C TYR A 69 -9.09 6.64 5.05
N GLY A 70 -9.85 7.72 4.88
CA GLY A 70 -11.07 7.71 4.05
C GLY A 70 -10.82 7.44 2.56
N ASP A 71 -9.59 7.57 2.08
CA ASP A 71 -9.25 7.18 0.71
C ASP A 71 -9.31 5.65 0.54
N LEU A 72 -9.13 4.87 1.62
CA LEU A 72 -9.32 3.40 1.59
C LEU A 72 -10.77 3.03 1.25
N ASP A 73 -11.74 3.80 1.76
CA ASP A 73 -13.15 3.59 1.44
C ASP A 73 -13.46 3.99 -0.01
N ALA A 74 -12.83 5.06 -0.50
CA ALA A 74 -12.91 5.45 -1.90
C ALA A 74 -12.37 4.37 -2.85
N ALA A 75 -11.29 3.68 -2.46
CA ALA A 75 -10.77 2.53 -3.21
C ALA A 75 -11.75 1.35 -3.23
N ARG A 76 -12.41 1.04 -2.10
CA ARG A 76 -13.44 -0.02 -2.06
C ARG A 76 -14.67 0.29 -2.91
N ALA A 77 -15.03 1.57 -3.03
CA ALA A 77 -16.15 2.03 -3.85
C ALA A 77 -15.76 2.28 -5.32
N HIS A 78 -14.49 2.07 -5.69
CA HIS A 78 -14.00 2.32 -7.04
C HIS A 78 -14.51 1.24 -8.00
N THR A 79 -15.23 1.67 -9.03
CA THR A 79 -15.98 0.78 -9.94
C THR A 79 -15.63 0.99 -11.42
N ASP A 80 -14.48 1.59 -11.71
CA ASP A 80 -14.02 1.75 -13.09
C ASP A 80 -13.81 0.37 -13.74
N PRO A 81 -14.50 0.03 -14.83
CA PRO A 81 -14.40 -1.29 -15.45
C PRO A 81 -13.00 -1.63 -15.96
N ASN A 82 -12.24 -0.64 -16.43
CA ASN A 82 -10.88 -0.85 -16.90
C ASN A 82 -9.93 -1.11 -15.73
N TYR A 83 -10.13 -0.41 -14.60
CA TYR A 83 -9.38 -0.69 -13.37
C TYR A 83 -9.68 -2.10 -12.86
N ASN A 84 -10.95 -2.49 -12.81
CA ASN A 84 -11.35 -3.83 -12.36
C ASN A 84 -10.72 -4.92 -13.22
N ARG A 85 -10.73 -4.75 -14.55
CA ARG A 85 -10.04 -5.67 -15.47
C ARG A 85 -8.54 -5.75 -15.19
N LEU A 86 -7.87 -4.64 -14.88
CA LEU A 86 -6.45 -4.67 -14.51
C LEU A 86 -6.19 -5.44 -13.22
N MET A 87 -7.09 -5.34 -12.24
CA MET A 87 -6.99 -6.09 -10.99
C MET A 87 -7.27 -7.58 -11.20
N GLU A 88 -8.20 -7.93 -12.09
CA GLU A 88 -8.46 -9.32 -12.51
C GLU A 88 -7.25 -9.91 -13.25
N ASP A 89 -6.71 -9.19 -14.24
CA ASP A 89 -5.49 -9.59 -14.96
C ASP A 89 -4.31 -9.77 -13.98
N LEU A 90 -4.21 -8.93 -12.94
CA LEU A 90 -3.19 -9.06 -11.89
C LEU A 90 -3.39 -10.35 -11.08
N ASP A 91 -4.63 -10.67 -10.68
CA ASP A 91 -4.98 -11.84 -9.89
C ASP A 91 -4.54 -13.15 -10.58
N ASP A 92 -4.66 -13.21 -11.90
CA ASP A 92 -4.17 -14.32 -12.73
C ASP A 92 -2.66 -14.59 -12.54
N PHE A 93 -1.87 -13.56 -12.27
CA PHE A 93 -0.44 -13.70 -11.98
C PHE A 93 -0.13 -14.00 -10.52
N THR A 94 -1.05 -13.75 -9.58
CA THR A 94 -0.80 -13.92 -8.15
C THR A 94 -1.03 -15.37 -7.69
N SER A 95 -0.17 -15.87 -6.80
CA SER A 95 -0.36 -17.19 -6.23
C SER A 95 -1.34 -17.18 -5.06
N GLU A 96 -1.81 -18.37 -4.67
CA GLU A 96 -2.69 -18.55 -3.50
C GLU A 96 -1.97 -18.28 -2.17
N VAL A 97 -0.64 -18.17 -2.16
CA VAL A 97 0.12 -17.87 -0.95
C VAL A 97 -0.08 -16.39 -0.62
N PRO A 98 -0.71 -16.06 0.52
CA PRO A 98 -1.10 -14.70 0.82
C PRO A 98 0.12 -13.77 0.87
N GLY A 99 -0.08 -12.61 0.26
CA GLY A 99 0.83 -11.48 0.34
C GLY A 99 0.79 -10.76 1.68
N GLU A 100 1.29 -9.53 1.69
CA GLU A 100 1.19 -8.62 2.83
C GLU A 100 0.77 -7.24 2.35
N SER A 101 -0.06 -6.56 3.13
CA SER A 101 -0.37 -5.16 2.92
C SER A 101 0.08 -4.37 4.13
N VAL A 102 0.96 -3.41 3.94
CA VAL A 102 1.42 -2.49 4.99
C VAL A 102 1.07 -1.06 4.64
N LEU A 103 0.80 -0.28 5.68
CA LEU A 103 0.58 1.15 5.57
C LEU A 103 1.60 1.87 6.46
N LEU A 104 2.45 2.65 5.82
CA LEU A 104 3.56 3.34 6.46
C LEU A 104 3.27 4.85 6.48
N ARG A 105 3.56 5.48 7.61
CA ARG A 105 3.59 6.93 7.75
C ARG A 105 5.04 7.34 7.93
N GLU A 106 5.41 8.51 7.43
CA GLU A 106 6.71 9.07 7.75
C GLU A 106 6.87 9.23 9.26
N ILE A 107 8.08 8.95 9.75
CA ILE A 107 8.36 9.02 11.19
C ILE A 107 8.21 10.45 11.73
N SER A 108 8.53 11.46 10.91
CA SER A 108 8.36 12.90 11.19
C SER A 108 6.90 13.30 11.41
N ASP A 109 5.96 12.59 10.80
CA ASP A 109 4.51 12.83 10.88
C ASP A 109 3.80 11.86 11.85
N THR A 110 4.56 10.93 12.45
CA THR A 110 3.99 9.94 13.37
C THR A 110 3.88 10.51 14.78
N ARG A 111 2.66 10.54 15.32
CA ARG A 111 2.45 10.92 16.72
C ARG A 111 2.88 9.78 17.65
N ILE A 112 4.03 9.93 18.30
CA ILE A 112 4.49 9.03 19.35
C ILE A 112 3.85 9.49 20.67
N THR A 113 2.96 8.66 21.23
CA THR A 113 2.41 8.89 22.57
C THR A 113 3.19 8.06 23.58
N GLU A 114 4.17 8.67 24.26
CA GLU A 114 4.70 8.07 25.49
C GLU A 114 3.66 8.22 26.61
N LYS A 115 3.52 7.21 27.47
CA LYS A 115 2.79 7.39 28.73
C LYS A 115 3.54 8.45 29.53
N SER A 116 2.88 9.57 29.84
CA SER A 116 3.50 10.56 30.72
C SER A 116 3.66 9.95 32.11
N THR A 117 4.88 9.98 32.64
CA THR A 117 5.18 9.61 34.04
C THR A 117 4.41 10.48 35.04
N VAL A 118 3.96 11.66 34.60
CA VAL A 118 3.13 12.59 35.38
C VAL A 118 1.72 12.02 35.63
N SER A 119 1.11 11.31 34.67
CA SER A 119 -0.21 10.70 34.88
C SER A 119 -0.15 9.50 35.84
N GLU A 120 0.94 8.72 35.81
CA GLU A 120 1.16 7.63 36.78
C GLU A 120 1.42 8.14 38.20
N ALA A 121 2.19 9.23 38.34
CA ALA A 121 2.43 9.83 39.65
C ALA A 121 1.15 10.43 40.28
N ARG A 122 0.25 10.99 39.47
CA ARG A 122 -1.05 11.49 39.95
C ARG A 122 -1.97 10.35 40.38
N SER A 123 -2.05 9.26 39.60
CA SER A 123 -2.86 8.08 39.95
C SER A 123 -2.40 7.37 41.23
N ARG A 124 -1.09 7.43 41.55
CA ARG A 124 -0.55 6.85 42.79
C ARG A 124 -0.74 7.73 44.03
N ARG A 125 -1.00 9.04 43.87
CA ARG A 125 -1.24 9.96 45.00
C ARG A 125 -2.70 10.04 45.44
N THR A 126 -3.63 9.60 44.59
CA THR A 126 -5.08 9.53 44.87
C THR A 126 -5.55 8.15 45.33
N ARG A 127 -4.63 7.25 45.68
CA ARG A 127 -4.92 5.90 46.17
C ARG A 127 -4.34 5.69 47.55
#